data_AF-A0A2E1TBS1-F1
#
_entry.id   AF-A0A2E1TBS1-F1
#
_cell.length_a   1.000
_cell.length_b   1.000
_cell.length_c   1.000
_cell.angle_alpha   90.00
_cell.angle_beta   90.00
_cell.angle_gamma   90.00
#
_symmetry.space_group_name_H-M   'P 1'
#
loop_
_entity.id
_entity.type
_entity.pdbx_description
1 polymer ?
#
loop_
_entity_poly.entity_id
_entity_poly.type
_entity_poly.pdbx_seq_one_letter_code
_entity_poly.pdbx_strand_id
1 'polypeptide(L)'
;MKYINKNNYMYYISYLLFIFFSILIVLYPDASSSNTNGSVGGKTGSPNDNTSCLQCHNAINGNNASISSNIPITGYVPNEVYTISTNITQNGINKFGFEITAEQNNIGSSKVGNFIITNNEIQYTNNNHAVTHTPGSSISNNSKSWSMQWQAPSAGNGEITFYAAFIAANGDGTSAGDNIHFATLNVNEEISNTIDNTEKFDDISYDSFKKIITINSKSKTIVYNLEGKKVMETNQKLISVSHFTDGIYIIETNNTTKKIKL
;
A
#
# COMPACT_ATOMS: atom_id res chain seq x y z
N MET A 1 27.45 74.38 13.59
CA MET A 1 27.41 73.70 12.27
C MET A 1 28.55 72.68 12.25
N LYS A 2 28.29 71.42 12.65
CA LYS A 2 29.35 70.39 12.69
C LYS A 2 29.61 69.91 11.26
N TYR A 3 30.80 70.21 10.74
CA TYR A 3 31.28 69.68 9.47
C TYR A 3 31.42 68.16 9.60
N ILE A 4 30.50 67.42 8.99
CA ILE A 4 30.64 65.98 8.83
C ILE A 4 31.78 65.77 7.83
N ASN A 5 32.82 65.06 8.25
CA ASN A 5 34.03 64.81 7.47
C ASN A 5 33.68 64.07 6.16
N LYS A 6 34.19 64.54 5.02
CA LYS A 6 33.95 63.97 3.68
C LYS A 6 34.23 62.46 3.61
N ASN A 7 35.17 61.97 4.43
CA ASN A 7 35.48 60.55 4.54
C ASN A 7 34.32 59.73 5.14
N ASN A 8 33.56 60.29 6.08
CA ASN A 8 32.43 59.59 6.70
C ASN A 8 31.30 59.34 5.69
N TYR A 9 31.07 60.26 4.74
CA TYR A 9 30.05 60.08 3.69
C TYR A 9 30.36 58.89 2.78
N MET A 10 31.63 58.66 2.44
CA MET A 10 32.02 57.52 1.62
C MET A 10 31.79 56.18 2.34
N TYR A 11 32.02 56.12 3.66
CA TYR A 11 31.73 54.93 4.46
C TYR A 11 30.22 54.63 4.54
N TYR A 12 29.38 55.66 4.74
CA TYR A 12 27.92 55.46 4.78
C TYR A 12 27.35 55.04 3.43
N ILE A 13 27.85 55.59 2.32
CA ILE A 13 27.43 55.20 0.97
C ILE A 13 27.83 53.76 0.67
N SER A 14 29.06 53.36 1.04
CA SER A 14 29.53 51.98 0.89
C SER A 14 28.69 50.99 1.70
N TYR A 15 28.36 51.34 2.95
CA TYR A 15 27.52 50.52 3.83
C TYR A 15 26.07 50.38 3.30
N LEU A 16 25.48 51.47 2.79
CA LEU A 16 24.15 51.43 2.19
C LEU A 16 24.11 50.60 0.90
N LEU A 17 25.14 50.68 0.07
CA LEU A 17 25.28 49.84 -1.13
C LEU A 17 25.42 48.37 -0.76
N PHE A 18 26.16 48.04 0.30
CA PHE A 18 26.31 46.67 0.78
C PHE A 18 24.99 46.09 1.31
N ILE A 19 24.21 46.88 2.07
CA ILE A 19 22.86 46.48 2.52
C ILE A 19 21.93 46.30 1.32
N PHE A 20 21.95 47.23 0.35
CA PHE A 20 21.12 47.15 -0.84
C PHE A 20 21.42 45.89 -1.68
N PHE A 21 22.70 45.57 -1.88
CA PHE A 21 23.11 44.33 -2.55
C PHE A 21 22.73 43.07 -1.76
N SER A 22 22.83 43.10 -0.43
CA SER A 22 22.46 41.98 0.43
C SER A 22 20.94 41.72 0.37
N ILE A 23 20.13 42.78 0.37
CA ILE A 23 18.67 42.68 0.22
C ILE A 23 18.31 42.18 -1.19
N LEU A 24 18.99 42.66 -2.23
CA LEU A 24 18.81 42.15 -3.59
C LEU A 24 19.06 40.65 -3.67
N ILE A 25 20.13 40.14 -3.03
CA ILE A 25 20.45 38.69 -2.99
C ILE A 25 19.35 37.88 -2.27
N VAL A 26 18.77 38.41 -1.18
CA VAL A 26 17.66 37.75 -0.46
C VAL A 26 16.35 37.80 -1.25
N LEU A 27 16.17 38.82 -2.10
CA LEU A 27 14.99 38.98 -2.98
C LEU A 27 15.18 38.33 -4.36
N TYR A 28 16.34 37.76 -4.67
CA TYR A 28 16.51 36.95 -5.86
C TYR A 28 15.63 35.71 -5.68
N PRO A 29 14.65 35.45 -6.56
CA PRO A 29 13.89 34.22 -6.49
C PRO A 29 14.87 33.05 -6.62
N ASP A 30 14.85 32.13 -5.66
CA ASP A 30 15.51 30.86 -5.83
C ASP A 30 15.01 30.26 -7.14
N ALA A 31 15.92 29.97 -8.06
CA ALA A 31 15.58 29.22 -9.25
C ALA A 31 15.02 27.87 -8.79
N SER A 32 13.70 27.74 -8.71
CA SER A 32 13.06 26.46 -8.47
C SER A 32 13.45 25.60 -9.66
N SER A 33 14.32 24.63 -9.43
CA SER A 33 14.71 23.65 -10.43
C SER A 33 13.48 22.79 -10.74
N SER A 34 12.63 23.26 -11.66
CA SER A 34 11.60 22.41 -12.27
C SER A 34 12.37 21.31 -12.98
N ASN A 35 12.46 20.15 -12.33
CA ASN A 35 13.25 19.06 -12.84
C ASN A 35 12.46 18.43 -13.98
N THR A 36 12.80 18.82 -15.21
CA THR A 36 12.24 18.18 -16.40
C THR A 36 12.54 16.69 -16.43
N ASN A 37 13.51 16.21 -15.66
CA ASN A 37 13.87 14.81 -15.60
C ASN A 37 13.05 14.00 -14.59
N GLY A 38 11.91 14.49 -14.10
CA GLY A 38 11.12 13.80 -13.10
C GLY A 38 11.38 14.27 -11.67
N SER A 39 10.58 13.75 -10.73
CA SER A 39 10.72 14.07 -9.31
C SER A 39 12.05 13.58 -8.74
N VAL A 40 12.62 14.37 -7.84
CA VAL A 40 13.78 13.99 -7.01
C VAL A 40 13.46 12.88 -6.00
N GLY A 41 12.19 12.51 -5.87
CA GLY A 41 11.72 11.46 -4.97
C GLY A 41 11.31 11.98 -3.60
N GLY A 42 10.36 11.27 -2.98
CA GLY A 42 9.84 11.58 -1.66
C GLY A 42 8.93 12.81 -1.66
N LYS A 43 8.18 13.06 -2.74
CA LYS A 43 7.34 14.27 -2.90
C LYS A 43 5.87 13.96 -3.13
N THR A 44 5.41 12.76 -2.79
CA THR A 44 4.02 12.35 -3.03
C THR A 44 3.01 12.97 -2.05
N GLY A 45 3.49 13.52 -0.92
CA GLY A 45 2.63 13.95 0.18
C GLY A 45 2.14 12.79 1.06
N SER A 46 2.68 11.58 0.87
CA SER A 46 2.36 10.42 1.69
C SER A 46 2.86 10.57 3.14
N PRO A 47 2.31 9.81 4.10
CA PRO A 47 2.79 9.80 5.48
C PRO A 47 4.28 9.43 5.63
N ASN A 48 4.84 8.54 4.79
CA ASN A 48 6.28 8.25 4.85
C ASN A 48 7.12 9.41 4.30
N ASP A 49 6.69 10.01 3.18
CA ASP A 49 7.44 11.09 2.53
C ASP A 49 7.47 12.36 3.38
N ASN A 50 6.41 12.63 4.18
CA ASN A 50 6.24 13.80 5.05
C ASN A 50 6.43 15.16 4.36
N THR A 51 6.57 15.16 3.04
CA THR A 51 6.82 16.33 2.20
C THR A 51 6.13 16.11 0.85
N SER A 52 5.89 17.19 0.13
CA SER A 52 5.27 17.14 -1.19
C SER A 52 6.01 18.05 -2.16
N CYS A 53 5.54 18.09 -3.41
CA CYS A 53 6.06 19.04 -4.39
C CYS A 53 5.93 20.50 -3.93
N LEU A 54 5.08 20.81 -2.94
CA LEU A 54 4.99 22.15 -2.32
C LEU A 54 6.28 22.60 -1.62
N GLN A 55 7.19 21.68 -1.29
CA GLN A 55 8.49 22.05 -0.75
C GLN A 55 9.34 22.83 -1.77
N CYS A 56 9.12 22.59 -3.07
CA CYS A 56 9.89 23.22 -4.14
C CYS A 56 9.04 24.10 -5.07
N HIS A 57 7.71 23.92 -5.08
CA HIS A 57 6.79 24.68 -5.92
C HIS A 57 5.76 25.44 -5.11
N ASN A 58 5.70 26.77 -5.29
CA ASN A 58 4.63 27.61 -4.74
C ASN A 58 3.42 27.62 -5.67
N ALA A 59 2.79 26.45 -5.81
CA ALA A 59 1.71 26.18 -6.74
C ALA A 59 0.32 26.41 -6.11
N ILE A 60 -0.68 26.63 -6.98
CA ILE A 60 -2.09 26.70 -6.61
C ILE A 60 -2.61 25.27 -6.43
N ASN A 61 -3.30 25.00 -5.32
CA ASN A 61 -3.93 23.70 -5.11
C ASN A 61 -5.12 23.50 -6.05
N GLY A 62 -5.12 22.39 -6.77
CA GLY A 62 -6.23 21.90 -7.57
C GLY A 62 -6.61 20.46 -7.19
N ASN A 63 -7.71 19.96 -7.78
CA ASN A 63 -8.29 18.65 -7.46
C ASN A 63 -8.60 17.78 -8.71
N ASN A 64 -8.06 18.14 -9.87
CA ASN A 64 -8.26 17.45 -11.14
C ASN A 64 -7.22 16.34 -11.41
N ALA A 65 -6.94 15.50 -10.41
CA ALA A 65 -6.08 14.33 -10.57
C ALA A 65 -6.70 13.07 -9.95
N SER A 66 -6.32 11.90 -10.44
CA SER A 66 -6.82 10.61 -9.97
C SER A 66 -5.81 9.48 -10.13
N ILE A 67 -6.00 8.42 -9.34
CA ILE A 67 -5.32 7.13 -9.46
C ILE A 67 -6.42 6.09 -9.69
N SER A 68 -6.16 5.16 -10.61
CA SER A 68 -7.03 4.02 -10.90
C SER A 68 -6.20 2.75 -11.03
N SER A 69 -6.83 1.59 -10.86
CA SER A 69 -6.18 0.30 -11.00
C SER A 69 -7.11 -0.76 -11.59
N ASN A 70 -6.54 -1.89 -12.01
CA ASN A 70 -7.29 -3.11 -12.33
C ASN A 70 -7.39 -4.07 -11.12
N ILE A 71 -7.07 -3.61 -9.91
CA ILE A 71 -7.24 -4.41 -8.69
C ILE A 71 -8.75 -4.66 -8.49
N PRO A 72 -9.19 -5.91 -8.34
CA PRO A 72 -10.59 -6.23 -8.09
C PRO A 72 -11.14 -5.52 -6.84
N ILE A 73 -12.45 -5.30 -6.80
CA ILE A 73 -13.13 -4.74 -5.61
C ILE A 73 -12.98 -5.63 -4.38
N THR A 74 -12.70 -6.93 -4.58
CA THR A 74 -12.41 -7.90 -3.51
C THR A 74 -11.03 -7.72 -2.88
N GLY A 75 -10.13 -6.98 -3.55
CA GLY A 75 -8.78 -6.69 -3.07
C GLY A 75 -7.69 -7.17 -4.01
N TYR A 76 -6.43 -6.93 -3.60
CA TYR A 76 -5.25 -7.44 -4.27
C TYR A 76 -4.86 -8.81 -3.69
N VAL A 77 -4.48 -9.75 -4.54
CA VAL A 77 -3.89 -11.03 -4.14
C VAL A 77 -2.39 -10.82 -3.92
N PRO A 78 -1.82 -11.32 -2.81
CA PRO A 78 -0.39 -11.20 -2.54
C PRO A 78 0.50 -11.70 -3.68
N ASN A 79 1.55 -10.95 -4.00
CA ASN A 79 2.53 -11.18 -5.08
C ASN A 79 1.99 -11.10 -6.52
N GLU A 80 0.70 -10.85 -6.74
CA GLU A 80 0.14 -10.61 -8.07
C GLU A 80 0.50 -9.22 -8.59
N VAL A 81 0.49 -9.07 -9.93
CA VAL A 81 0.86 -7.83 -10.61
C VAL A 81 -0.38 -7.12 -11.14
N TYR A 82 -0.50 -5.84 -10.79
CA TYR A 82 -1.61 -4.98 -11.17
C TYR A 82 -1.14 -3.75 -11.94
N THR A 83 -1.99 -3.29 -12.84
CA THR A 83 -1.80 -2.03 -13.56
C THR A 83 -2.34 -0.89 -12.73
N ILE A 84 -1.50 0.10 -12.45
CA ILE A 84 -1.86 1.35 -11.80
C ILE A 84 -1.74 2.46 -12.84
N SER A 85 -2.80 3.26 -13.00
CA SER A 85 -2.86 4.39 -13.93
C SER A 85 -3.12 5.68 -13.18
N THR A 86 -2.33 6.70 -13.48
CA THR A 86 -2.51 8.04 -12.96
C THR A 86 -3.07 8.96 -14.04
N ASN A 87 -3.86 9.96 -13.66
CA ASN A 87 -4.40 10.95 -14.58
C ASN A 87 -4.40 12.32 -13.93
N ILE A 88 -4.02 13.35 -14.69
CA ILE A 88 -4.16 14.76 -14.36
C ILE A 88 -4.79 15.51 -15.53
N THR A 89 -5.70 16.44 -15.24
CA THR A 89 -6.31 17.35 -16.22
C THR A 89 -6.20 18.79 -15.75
N GLN A 90 -5.67 19.67 -16.60
CA GLN A 90 -5.60 21.11 -16.38
C GLN A 90 -5.71 21.84 -17.73
N ASN A 91 -6.85 22.51 -17.96
CA ASN A 91 -7.10 23.24 -19.21
C ASN A 91 -6.10 24.38 -19.39
N GLY A 92 -5.60 24.54 -20.62
CA GLY A 92 -4.65 25.59 -20.97
C GLY A 92 -3.20 25.30 -20.56
N ILE A 93 -2.94 24.12 -19.99
CA ILE A 93 -1.60 23.65 -19.64
C ILE A 93 -1.16 22.53 -20.57
N ASN A 94 0.13 22.50 -20.91
CA ASN A 94 0.71 21.50 -21.80
C ASN A 94 1.90 20.72 -21.21
N LYS A 95 2.28 21.01 -19.95
CA LYS A 95 3.41 20.38 -19.27
C LYS A 95 2.97 19.82 -17.93
N PHE A 96 3.24 18.54 -17.72
CA PHE A 96 2.78 17.80 -16.55
C PHE A 96 3.90 16.95 -15.95
N GLY A 97 3.83 16.76 -14.63
CA GLY A 97 4.68 15.84 -13.90
C GLY A 97 3.92 15.15 -12.79
N PHE A 98 4.45 14.02 -12.32
CA PHE A 98 3.91 13.30 -11.18
C PHE A 98 4.99 12.56 -10.39
N GLU A 99 4.68 12.21 -9.16
CA GLU A 99 5.33 11.14 -8.41
C GLU A 99 4.25 10.29 -7.72
N ILE A 100 4.40 8.97 -7.70
CA ILE A 100 3.52 8.04 -6.99
C ILE A 100 4.31 7.06 -6.13
N THR A 101 3.76 6.73 -4.96
CA THR A 101 4.28 5.70 -4.05
C THR A 101 3.10 4.86 -3.52
N ALA A 102 3.41 3.72 -2.89
CA ALA A 102 2.44 2.82 -2.27
C ALA A 102 2.88 2.52 -0.84
N GLU A 103 1.99 2.76 0.12
CA GLU A 103 2.30 2.64 1.54
C GLU A 103 1.28 1.82 2.30
N GLN A 104 1.75 1.07 3.29
CA GLN A 104 0.89 0.36 4.21
C GLN A 104 0.10 1.35 5.06
N ASN A 105 -1.20 1.11 5.25
CA ASN A 105 -2.02 1.96 6.11
C ASN A 105 -1.84 1.60 7.60
N ASN A 106 -0.67 1.90 8.17
CA ASN A 106 -0.32 1.71 9.59
C ASN A 106 0.56 2.84 10.15
N ILE A 107 0.76 2.85 11.47
CA ILE A 107 1.64 3.81 12.14
C ILE A 107 3.09 3.58 11.68
N GLY A 108 3.63 4.52 10.92
CA GLY A 108 4.97 4.46 10.32
C GLY A 108 4.99 4.21 8.81
N SER A 109 3.82 3.94 8.19
CA SER A 109 3.55 3.81 6.75
C SER A 109 4.75 3.35 5.92
N SER A 110 5.10 2.06 6.02
CA SER A 110 6.17 1.50 5.20
C SER A 110 5.79 1.55 3.71
N LYS A 111 6.77 1.83 2.84
CA LYS A 111 6.59 1.68 1.40
C LYS A 111 6.53 0.19 1.05
N VAL A 112 5.51 -0.23 0.33
CA VAL A 112 5.18 -1.66 0.11
C VAL A 112 4.81 -1.99 -1.33
N GLY A 113 5.02 -3.25 -1.69
CA GLY A 113 4.94 -3.71 -3.07
C GLY A 113 6.10 -3.18 -3.93
N ASN A 114 6.16 -3.64 -5.18
CA ASN A 114 7.24 -3.29 -6.09
C ASN A 114 6.68 -2.71 -7.38
N PHE A 115 7.08 -1.50 -7.73
CA PHE A 115 6.78 -0.95 -9.05
C PHE A 115 7.61 -1.64 -10.14
N ILE A 116 7.00 -1.84 -11.29
CA ILE A 116 7.63 -2.43 -12.48
C ILE A 116 7.43 -1.45 -13.64
N ILE A 117 8.54 -0.95 -14.18
CA ILE A 117 8.55 -0.03 -15.32
C ILE A 117 8.41 -0.84 -16.63
N THR A 118 7.33 -0.61 -17.36
CA THR A 118 7.01 -1.35 -18.60
C THR A 118 7.05 -0.50 -19.87
N ASN A 119 7.37 0.80 -19.75
CA ASN A 119 7.46 1.73 -20.87
C ASN A 119 8.51 2.81 -20.58
N ASN A 120 8.80 3.66 -21.58
CA ASN A 120 9.81 4.73 -21.49
C ASN A 120 9.25 6.09 -21.02
N GLU A 121 7.98 6.16 -20.65
CA GLU A 121 7.36 7.38 -20.14
C GLU A 121 7.59 7.58 -18.64
N ILE A 122 8.00 6.54 -17.93
CA ILE A 122 8.16 6.55 -16.48
C ILE A 122 9.52 5.99 -16.07
N GLN A 123 9.93 6.34 -14.86
CA GLN A 123 11.20 5.91 -14.28
C GLN A 123 11.09 5.82 -12.75
N TYR A 124 11.97 5.04 -12.16
CA TYR A 124 12.07 4.95 -10.70
C TYR A 124 12.63 6.23 -10.07
N THR A 125 12.19 6.50 -8.85
CA THR A 125 12.78 7.50 -7.96
C THR A 125 12.65 7.03 -6.51
N ASN A 126 13.19 7.78 -5.55
CA ASN A 126 13.11 7.47 -4.11
C ASN A 126 13.57 6.04 -3.77
N ASN A 127 14.77 5.65 -4.23
CA ASN A 127 15.32 4.30 -4.08
C ASN A 127 14.39 3.19 -4.63
N ASN A 128 13.76 3.46 -5.77
CA ASN A 128 12.79 2.58 -6.45
C ASN A 128 11.46 2.35 -5.72
N HIS A 129 11.20 3.04 -4.60
CA HIS A 129 9.91 2.98 -3.90
C HIS A 129 8.87 3.97 -4.43
N ALA A 130 9.24 4.76 -5.44
CA ALA A 130 8.33 5.65 -6.14
C ALA A 130 8.61 5.65 -7.64
N VAL A 131 7.60 6.08 -8.40
CA VAL A 131 7.67 6.23 -9.85
C VAL A 131 7.37 7.67 -10.22
N THR A 132 8.10 8.20 -11.19
CA THR A 132 7.88 9.52 -11.76
C THR A 132 7.94 9.48 -13.29
N HIS A 133 7.60 10.58 -13.93
CA HIS A 133 7.65 10.76 -15.38
C HIS A 133 9.10 10.89 -15.88
N THR A 134 9.34 10.53 -17.14
CA THR A 134 10.57 10.89 -17.88
C THR A 134 10.41 12.23 -18.58
N PRO A 135 11.51 12.94 -18.92
CA PRO A 135 11.42 14.23 -19.59
C PRO A 135 10.59 14.21 -20.88
N GLY A 136 10.75 13.14 -21.68
CA GLY A 136 10.01 12.97 -22.94
C GLY A 136 8.52 12.74 -22.79
N SER A 137 8.03 12.41 -21.59
CA SER A 137 6.61 12.14 -21.33
C SER A 137 5.86 13.31 -20.68
N SER A 138 6.55 14.41 -20.38
CA SER A 138 5.98 15.56 -19.65
C SER A 138 5.04 16.42 -20.49
N ILE A 139 5.06 16.31 -21.82
CA ILE A 139 4.31 17.19 -22.73
C ILE A 139 3.04 16.49 -23.22
N SER A 140 1.89 17.12 -22.98
CA SER A 140 0.58 16.70 -23.48
C SER A 140 -0.41 17.84 -23.32
N ASN A 141 -1.39 18.01 -24.21
CA ASN A 141 -2.33 19.12 -24.13
C ASN A 141 -3.49 18.84 -23.16
N ASN A 142 -3.72 19.76 -22.22
CA ASN A 142 -4.80 19.79 -21.22
C ASN A 142 -4.86 18.63 -20.23
N SER A 143 -4.26 17.49 -20.52
CA SER A 143 -4.28 16.31 -19.64
C SER A 143 -3.10 15.40 -19.92
N LYS A 144 -2.71 14.60 -18.93
CA LYS A 144 -1.70 13.56 -19.08
C LYS A 144 -2.04 12.37 -18.20
N SER A 145 -1.70 11.17 -18.68
CA SER A 145 -1.81 9.93 -17.94
C SER A 145 -0.53 9.13 -18.07
N TRP A 146 -0.17 8.43 -17.00
CA TRP A 146 0.94 7.48 -16.99
C TRP A 146 0.45 6.15 -16.42
N SER A 147 1.00 5.05 -16.93
CA SER A 147 0.68 3.70 -16.49
C SER A 147 1.94 2.97 -16.07
N MET A 148 1.86 2.27 -14.95
CA MET A 148 2.90 1.41 -14.40
C MET A 148 2.30 0.07 -13.97
N GLN A 149 3.14 -0.93 -13.83
CA GLN A 149 2.79 -2.16 -13.12
C GLN A 149 3.24 -2.05 -11.67
N TRP A 150 2.49 -2.69 -10.78
CA TRP A 150 2.80 -2.79 -9.36
C TRP A 150 2.54 -4.22 -8.90
N GLN A 151 3.57 -4.86 -8.38
CA GLN A 151 3.47 -6.16 -7.73
C GLN A 151 3.07 -5.96 -6.27
N ALA A 152 1.95 -6.57 -5.89
CA ALA A 152 1.51 -6.60 -4.50
C ALA A 152 2.55 -7.24 -3.59
N PRO A 153 2.67 -6.80 -2.33
CA PRO A 153 3.60 -7.42 -1.39
C PRO A 153 3.17 -8.85 -1.01
N SER A 154 3.99 -9.51 -0.20
CA SER A 154 3.62 -10.77 0.45
C SER A 154 2.39 -10.60 1.35
N ALA A 155 1.73 -11.71 1.69
CA ALA A 155 0.52 -11.69 2.50
C ALA A 155 0.74 -11.03 3.87
N GLY A 156 -0.31 -10.44 4.43
CA GLY A 156 -0.33 -9.83 5.76
C GLY A 156 0.04 -8.35 5.80
N ASN A 157 0.00 -7.65 4.66
CA ASN A 157 0.22 -6.20 4.61
C ASN A 157 -1.09 -5.41 4.81
N GLY A 158 -2.25 -6.03 4.64
CA GLY A 158 -3.55 -5.40 4.87
C GLY A 158 -3.85 -4.31 3.84
N GLU A 159 -4.51 -3.24 4.25
CA GLU A 159 -4.82 -2.14 3.33
C GLU A 159 -3.55 -1.39 2.91
N ILE A 160 -3.44 -1.11 1.61
CA ILE A 160 -2.38 -0.32 0.99
C ILE A 160 -3.01 0.92 0.38
N THR A 161 -2.36 2.06 0.58
CA THR A 161 -2.75 3.33 -0.04
C THR A 161 -1.69 3.78 -1.02
N PHE A 162 -2.10 4.00 -2.27
CA PHE A 162 -1.30 4.73 -3.24
C PHE A 162 -1.46 6.23 -2.99
N TYR A 163 -0.35 6.95 -2.99
CA TYR A 163 -0.31 8.41 -2.90
C TYR A 163 0.40 8.96 -4.11
N ALA A 164 -0.20 9.95 -4.76
CA ALA A 164 0.43 10.65 -5.86
C ALA A 164 0.29 12.16 -5.74
N ALA A 165 1.37 12.86 -6.09
CA ALA A 165 1.38 14.29 -6.30
C ALA A 165 1.64 14.58 -7.78
N PHE A 166 1.01 15.63 -8.29
CA PHE A 166 1.07 16.02 -9.69
C PHE A 166 1.31 17.52 -9.81
N ILE A 167 2.01 17.93 -10.86
CA ILE A 167 2.16 19.33 -11.24
C ILE A 167 1.64 19.50 -12.67
N ALA A 168 0.82 20.53 -12.87
CA ALA A 168 0.51 21.11 -14.16
C ALA A 168 1.26 22.45 -14.26
N ALA A 169 2.35 22.45 -15.01
CA ALA A 169 3.30 23.56 -15.09
C ALA A 169 2.94 24.54 -16.22
N ASN A 170 2.96 25.84 -15.94
CA ASN A 170 2.64 26.86 -16.93
C ASN A 170 3.78 27.10 -17.97
N GLY A 171 4.96 26.53 -17.71
CA GLY A 171 6.11 26.57 -18.61
C GLY A 171 6.94 27.84 -18.57
N ASP A 172 6.72 28.75 -17.61
CA ASP A 172 7.46 30.02 -17.51
C ASP A 172 8.86 29.89 -16.88
N GLY A 173 9.22 28.67 -16.44
CA GLY A 173 10.51 28.36 -15.83
C GLY A 173 10.57 28.65 -14.32
N THR A 174 9.46 29.07 -13.73
CA THR A 174 9.30 29.31 -12.28
C THR A 174 8.22 28.36 -11.72
N SER A 175 8.02 28.38 -10.41
CA SER A 175 6.89 27.68 -9.78
C SER A 175 5.62 28.53 -9.64
N ALA A 176 5.70 29.83 -9.99
CA ALA A 176 4.57 30.73 -9.86
C ALA A 176 3.52 30.44 -10.93
N GLY A 177 2.28 30.19 -10.51
CA GLY A 177 1.19 29.88 -11.45
C GLY A 177 1.12 28.42 -11.90
N ASP A 178 2.02 27.56 -11.41
CA ASP A 178 1.85 26.10 -11.48
C ASP A 178 0.63 25.68 -10.67
N ASN A 179 0.01 24.55 -11.04
CA ASN A 179 -1.06 23.93 -10.28
C ASN A 179 -0.59 22.58 -9.74
N ILE A 180 -0.79 22.34 -8.44
CA ILE A 180 -0.48 21.07 -7.80
C ILE A 180 -1.77 20.32 -7.51
N HIS A 181 -1.74 19.00 -7.72
CA HIS A 181 -2.85 18.13 -7.44
C HIS A 181 -2.38 16.91 -6.65
N PHE A 182 -3.24 16.39 -5.80
CA PHE A 182 -3.00 15.16 -5.05
C PHE A 182 -4.10 14.15 -5.35
N ALA A 183 -3.74 12.88 -5.35
CA ALA A 183 -4.70 11.79 -5.44
C ALA A 183 -4.25 10.62 -4.56
N THR A 184 -5.24 9.89 -4.04
CA THR A 184 -5.02 8.67 -3.28
C THR A 184 -5.92 7.55 -3.81
N LEU A 185 -5.46 6.31 -3.65
CA LEU A 185 -6.26 5.10 -3.93
C LEU A 185 -5.98 4.06 -2.85
N ASN A 186 -7.02 3.68 -2.11
CA ASN A 186 -6.97 2.61 -1.11
C ASN A 186 -7.33 1.28 -1.77
N VAL A 187 -6.54 0.24 -1.50
CA VAL A 187 -6.80 -1.13 -1.93
C VAL A 187 -6.61 -2.09 -0.77
N ASN A 188 -7.60 -2.96 -0.56
CA ASN A 188 -7.54 -3.98 0.48
C ASN A 188 -6.77 -5.20 -0.01
N GLU A 189 -6.07 -5.88 0.91
CA GLU A 189 -5.62 -7.24 0.66
C GLU A 189 -6.84 -8.14 0.48
N GLU A 190 -6.86 -8.94 -0.59
CA GLU A 190 -7.87 -9.96 -0.76
C GLU A 190 -7.65 -11.03 0.30
N ILE A 191 -8.50 -11.01 1.32
CA ILE A 191 -8.58 -12.09 2.27
C ILE A 191 -9.29 -13.22 1.54
N SER A 192 -8.51 -14.20 1.06
CA SER A 192 -9.07 -15.51 0.76
C SER A 192 -9.69 -16.00 2.06
N ASN A 193 -11.01 -15.91 2.15
CA ASN A 193 -11.79 -16.78 3.03
C ASN A 193 -11.65 -18.18 2.45
N THR A 194 -10.45 -18.78 2.56
CA THR A 194 -10.42 -20.19 2.84
C THR A 194 -11.15 -20.26 4.17
N ILE A 195 -12.45 -20.57 4.12
CA ILE A 195 -12.98 -21.49 5.09
C ILE A 195 -11.99 -22.64 4.96
N ASP A 196 -11.00 -22.65 5.83
CA ASP A 196 -10.31 -23.87 6.15
C ASP A 196 -11.46 -24.67 6.75
N ASN A 197 -12.19 -25.33 5.86
CA ASN A 197 -12.77 -26.61 6.17
C ASN A 197 -11.53 -27.45 6.53
N THR A 198 -11.03 -27.24 7.76
CA THR A 198 -11.15 -28.28 8.74
C THR A 198 -12.63 -28.70 8.72
N GLU A 199 -13.03 -29.40 7.65
CA GLU A 199 -13.61 -30.69 7.87
C GLU A 199 -12.70 -31.25 8.95
N LYS A 200 -13.20 -31.26 10.19
CA LYS A 200 -13.03 -32.45 10.97
C LYS A 200 -13.24 -33.56 9.95
N PHE A 201 -12.15 -34.09 9.39
CA PHE A 201 -12.20 -35.41 8.83
C PHE A 201 -12.95 -36.17 9.90
N ASP A 202 -14.11 -36.70 9.54
CA ASP A 202 -14.98 -37.41 10.46
C ASP A 202 -14.17 -38.65 10.84
N ASP A 203 -13.26 -38.48 11.81
CA ASP A 203 -12.14 -39.38 12.09
C ASP A 203 -12.69 -40.72 12.56
N ILE A 204 -13.93 -40.67 13.06
CA ILE A 204 -14.73 -41.77 13.54
C ILE A 204 -15.81 -42.09 12.50
N SER A 205 -15.81 -43.30 11.97
CA SER A 205 -16.95 -43.89 11.23
C SER A 205 -17.51 -45.08 11.99
N TYR A 206 -18.82 -45.33 11.88
CA TYR A 206 -19.50 -46.44 12.56
C TYR A 206 -20.36 -47.22 11.57
N ASP A 207 -20.09 -48.52 11.44
CA ASP A 207 -20.89 -49.48 10.69
C ASP A 207 -21.87 -50.16 11.67
N SER A 208 -23.14 -49.77 11.59
CA SER A 208 -24.19 -50.29 12.48
C SER A 208 -24.53 -51.76 12.25
N PHE A 209 -24.31 -52.28 11.04
CA PHE A 209 -24.56 -53.68 10.73
C PHE A 209 -23.47 -54.58 11.30
N LYS A 210 -22.20 -54.15 11.19
CA LYS A 210 -21.07 -54.91 11.73
C LYS A 210 -20.80 -54.63 13.20
N LYS A 211 -21.41 -53.57 13.76
CA LYS A 211 -21.10 -53.02 15.08
C LYS A 211 -19.59 -52.73 15.21
N ILE A 212 -19.02 -52.06 14.20
CA ILE A 212 -17.59 -51.69 14.16
C ILE A 212 -17.44 -50.18 14.06
N ILE A 213 -16.57 -49.62 14.89
CA ILE A 213 -16.08 -48.24 14.78
C ILE A 213 -14.72 -48.26 14.08
N THR A 214 -14.52 -47.40 13.09
CA THR A 214 -13.24 -47.21 12.41
C THR A 214 -12.71 -45.80 12.69
N ILE A 215 -11.46 -45.72 13.16
CA ILE A 215 -10.72 -44.49 13.40
C ILE A 215 -9.68 -44.32 12.29
N ASN A 216 -9.78 -43.23 11.52
CA ASN A 216 -8.92 -43.00 10.36
C ASN A 216 -7.48 -42.65 10.79
N SER A 217 -7.34 -41.81 11.82
CA SER A 217 -6.09 -41.39 12.42
C SER A 217 -5.68 -42.31 13.57
N LYS A 218 -4.38 -42.42 13.87
CA LYS A 218 -3.91 -43.21 15.02
C LYS A 218 -4.02 -42.34 16.27
N SER A 219 -5.16 -42.40 16.94
CA SER A 219 -5.42 -41.61 18.15
C SER A 219 -5.88 -42.48 19.31
N LYS A 220 -5.65 -41.98 20.53
CA LYS A 220 -6.33 -42.49 21.72
C LYS A 220 -7.83 -42.32 21.53
N THR A 221 -8.58 -43.39 21.75
CA THR A 221 -10.03 -43.43 21.61
C THR A 221 -10.65 -43.89 22.92
N ILE A 222 -11.61 -43.14 23.42
CA ILE A 222 -12.36 -43.44 24.64
C ILE A 222 -13.84 -43.55 24.27
N VAL A 223 -14.53 -44.54 24.82
CA VAL A 223 -15.98 -44.70 24.63
C VAL A 223 -16.70 -44.54 25.96
N TYR A 224 -17.74 -43.72 25.97
CA TYR A 224 -18.58 -43.42 27.14
C TYR A 224 -20.02 -43.89 26.89
N ASN A 225 -20.70 -44.35 27.95
CA ASN A 225 -22.16 -44.52 27.93
C ASN A 225 -22.87 -43.16 28.16
N LEU A 226 -24.21 -43.15 28.12
CA LEU A 226 -25.01 -41.94 28.38
C LEU A 226 -24.90 -41.36 29.79
N GLU A 227 -24.44 -42.13 30.76
CA GLU A 227 -24.19 -41.67 32.13
C GLU A 227 -22.81 -40.99 32.25
N GLY A 228 -22.05 -40.91 31.15
CA GLY A 228 -20.69 -40.37 31.13
C GLY A 228 -19.64 -41.35 31.69
N LYS A 229 -20.01 -42.61 31.95
CA LYS A 229 -19.06 -43.63 32.41
C LYS A 229 -18.22 -44.13 31.24
N LYS A 230 -16.90 -44.12 31.40
CA LYS A 230 -15.96 -44.73 30.46
C LYS A 230 -16.17 -46.24 30.43
N VAL A 231 -16.55 -46.78 29.27
CA VAL A 231 -16.75 -48.22 29.05
C VAL A 231 -15.57 -48.88 28.33
N MET A 232 -14.76 -48.10 27.60
CA MET A 232 -13.58 -48.60 26.89
C MET A 232 -12.56 -47.50 26.64
N GLU A 233 -11.29 -47.88 26.53
CA GLU A 233 -10.17 -47.05 26.09
C GLU A 233 -9.22 -47.88 25.24
N THR A 234 -8.84 -47.39 24.06
CA THR A 234 -7.98 -48.12 23.10
C THR A 234 -7.24 -47.17 22.15
N ASN A 235 -6.18 -47.67 21.52
CA ASN A 235 -5.45 -46.99 20.44
C ASN A 235 -5.62 -47.74 19.09
N GLN A 236 -6.53 -48.70 19.02
CA GLN A 236 -6.80 -49.48 17.81
C GLN A 236 -7.64 -48.67 16.82
N LYS A 237 -7.36 -48.82 15.52
CA LYS A 237 -8.14 -48.19 14.45
C LYS A 237 -9.50 -48.85 14.22
N LEU A 238 -9.62 -50.15 14.48
CA LEU A 238 -10.86 -50.90 14.31
C LEU A 238 -11.31 -51.39 15.69
N ILE A 239 -12.51 -51.00 16.10
CA ILE A 239 -13.05 -51.28 17.44
C ILE A 239 -14.39 -52.00 17.26
N SER A 240 -14.45 -53.25 17.68
CA SER A 240 -15.72 -53.99 17.73
C SER A 240 -16.49 -53.60 18.99
N VAL A 241 -17.75 -53.20 18.80
CA VAL A 241 -18.70 -52.88 19.87
C VAL A 241 -19.86 -53.87 19.93
N SER A 242 -19.69 -55.06 19.34
CA SER A 242 -20.71 -56.11 19.33
C SER A 242 -21.07 -56.64 20.72
N HIS A 243 -20.19 -56.46 21.70
CA HIS A 243 -20.36 -56.91 23.09
C HIS A 243 -20.97 -55.85 24.01
N PHE A 244 -21.21 -54.64 23.50
CA PHE A 244 -21.90 -53.60 24.26
C PHE A 244 -23.40 -53.85 24.24
N THR A 245 -24.08 -53.47 25.31
CA THR A 245 -25.54 -53.47 25.39
C THR A 245 -26.13 -52.43 24.42
N ASP A 246 -27.34 -52.64 23.93
CA ASP A 246 -28.01 -51.67 23.06
C ASP A 246 -28.22 -50.33 23.81
N GLY A 247 -27.96 -49.22 23.12
CA GLY A 247 -27.90 -47.91 23.78
C GLY A 247 -27.17 -46.85 22.96
N ILE A 248 -27.04 -45.66 23.54
CA ILE A 248 -26.29 -44.55 22.93
C ILE A 248 -24.91 -44.46 23.57
N TYR A 249 -23.89 -44.26 22.74
CA TYR A 249 -22.51 -44.11 23.16
C TYR A 249 -21.88 -42.87 22.56
N ILE A 250 -20.94 -42.28 23.28
CA ILE A 250 -20.11 -41.16 22.83
C ILE A 250 -18.68 -41.68 22.66
N ILE A 251 -18.14 -41.52 21.45
CA ILE A 251 -16.78 -41.88 21.10
C ILE A 251 -15.97 -40.59 21.06
N GLU A 252 -14.91 -40.52 21.84
CA GLU A 252 -14.01 -39.38 21.92
C GLU A 252 -12.62 -39.79 21.45
N THR A 253 -12.03 -38.98 20.58
CA THR A 253 -10.63 -39.02 20.19
C THR A 253 -9.99 -37.68 20.51
N ASN A 254 -8.66 -37.58 20.41
CA ASN A 254 -7.95 -36.31 20.59
C ASN A 254 -8.45 -35.18 19.67
N ASN A 255 -9.06 -35.53 18.53
CA ASN A 255 -9.41 -34.57 17.48
C ASN A 255 -10.93 -34.41 17.29
N THR A 256 -11.73 -35.43 17.63
CA THR A 256 -13.17 -35.49 17.31
C THR A 256 -13.97 -36.26 18.36
N THR A 257 -15.27 -35.95 18.43
CA THR A 257 -16.24 -36.68 19.24
C THR A 257 -17.42 -37.07 18.36
N LYS A 258 -17.92 -38.30 18.48
CA LYS A 258 -19.06 -38.81 17.69
C LYS A 258 -20.02 -39.61 18.56
N LYS A 259 -21.32 -39.35 18.39
CA LYS A 259 -22.39 -40.13 18.99
C LYS A 259 -22.76 -41.29 18.07
N ILE A 260 -22.90 -42.49 18.63
CA ILE A 260 -23.44 -43.66 17.95
C ILE A 260 -24.62 -44.24 18.72
N LYS A 261 -25.49 -44.97 18.02
CA LYS A 261 -26.57 -45.76 18.62
C LYS A 261 -26.36 -47.20 18.19
N LEU A 262 -26.20 -48.08 19.18
CA LEU A 262 -26.13 -49.54 19.01
C LEU A 262 -27.53 -50.13 18.95
#